data_AF-A0A7D5E177-F1
#
_entry.id   AF-A0A7D5E177-F1
#
_cell.length_a   1.000
_cell.length_b   1.000
_cell.length_c   1.000
_cell.angle_alpha   90.00
_cell.angle_beta   90.00
_cell.angle_gamma   90.00
#
_symmetry.space_group_name_H-M   'P 1'
#
loop_
_entity.id
_entity.type
_entity.pdbx_description
1 polymer ?
#
loop_
_entity_poly.entity_id
_entity_poly.type
_entity_poly.pdbx_seq_one_letter_code
_entity_poly.pdbx_strand_id
1 'polypeptide(L)'
;MSSGLASRLLGAVSSRVQELLGVALSCVGLLHFAAWAANGDGTRALADLQAGQLSLAAGGFGGYASTHPAYVLAFVVGIAIVGAARQ
;
A
#
# COMPACT_ATOMS: atom_id res chain seq x y z
N MET A 1 28.54 6.24 30.65
CA MET A 1 27.33 5.38 30.66
C MET A 1 26.15 6.01 29.87
N SER A 2 26.40 6.94 28.95
CA SER A 2 25.37 7.72 28.25
C SER A 2 24.85 7.06 26.96
N SER A 3 25.48 5.98 26.51
CA SER A 3 25.25 5.34 25.20
C SER A 3 23.90 4.62 25.11
N GLY A 4 23.37 4.13 26.23
CA GLY A 4 22.12 3.37 26.26
C GLY A 4 20.88 4.22 25.98
N LEU A 5 20.80 5.43 26.55
CA LEU A 5 19.62 6.28 26.39
C LEU A 5 19.54 6.90 24.99
N ALA A 6 20.68 7.33 24.44
CA ALA A 6 20.78 7.83 23.07
C ALA A 6 20.38 6.73 22.06
N SER A 7 20.86 5.49 22.23
CA SER A 7 20.49 4.38 21.33
C SER A 7 18.98 4.06 21.35
N ARG A 8 18.34 4.13 22.53
CA ARG A 8 16.91 3.90 22.68
C ARG A 8 16.07 5.01 22.06
N LEU A 9 16.49 6.27 22.23
CA LEU A 9 15.83 7.42 21.62
C LEU A 9 15.97 7.38 20.09
N LEU A 10 17.15 7.09 19.55
CA LEU A 10 17.34 6.92 18.12
C LEU A 10 16.50 5.77 17.55
N GLY A 11 16.41 4.64 18.26
CA GLY A 11 15.57 3.51 17.87
C GLY A 11 14.08 3.89 17.82
N ALA A 12 13.58 4.60 18.84
CA ALA A 12 12.19 5.03 18.89
C ALA A 12 11.84 6.05 17.78
N VAL A 13 12.72 7.01 17.51
CA VAL A 13 12.55 7.97 16.41
C VAL A 13 12.60 7.27 15.06
N SER A 14 13.55 6.33 14.88
CA SER A 14 13.68 5.57 13.64
C SER A 14 12.45 4.70 13.36
N SER A 15 11.93 3.99 14.35
CA SER A 15 10.70 3.20 14.25
C SER A 15 9.51 4.08 13.88
N ARG A 16 9.36 5.26 14.51
CA ARG A 16 8.25 6.16 14.21
C ARG A 16 8.33 6.76 12.80
N VAL A 17 9.53 7.10 12.34
CA VAL A 17 9.75 7.59 10.97
C VAL A 17 9.46 6.50 9.94
N GLN A 18 9.87 5.26 10.21
CA GLN A 18 9.54 4.11 9.37
C GLN A 18 8.04 3.88 9.32
N GLU A 19 7.34 3.89 10.45
CA GLU A 19 5.88 3.75 10.51
C GLU A 19 5.18 4.83 9.66
N LEU A 20 5.58 6.09 9.79
CA LEU A 20 5.02 7.20 9.00
C LEU A 20 5.29 7.03 7.49
N LEU A 21 6.49 6.62 7.11
CA LEU A 21 6.84 6.35 5.71
C LEU A 21 6.00 5.19 5.15
N GLY A 22 5.87 4.11 5.91
CA GLY A 22 5.07 2.96 5.52
C GLY A 22 3.59 3.30 5.34
N VAL A 23 3.03 4.10 6.24
CA VAL A 23 1.66 4.63 6.12
C VAL A 23 1.52 5.52 4.88
N ALA A 24 2.46 6.44 4.64
CA ALA A 24 2.41 7.33 3.49
C ALA A 24 2.41 6.56 2.15
N LEU A 25 3.31 5.58 2.01
CA LEU A 25 3.38 4.74 0.81
C LEU A 25 2.11 3.90 0.61
N SER A 26 1.57 3.34 1.71
CA SER A 26 0.31 2.60 1.70
C SER A 26 -0.85 3.48 1.22
N CYS A 27 -0.95 4.70 1.75
CA CYS A 27 -1.98 5.66 1.36
C CYS A 27 -1.86 6.05 -0.12
N VAL A 28 -0.65 6.29 -0.63
CA VAL A 28 -0.44 6.65 -2.04
C VAL A 28 -0.93 5.54 -2.97
N GLY A 29 -0.54 4.29 -2.71
CA GLY A 29 -1.00 3.15 -3.51
C GLY A 29 -2.52 2.97 -3.45
N LEU A 30 -3.09 3.05 -2.24
CA LEU A 30 -4.53 2.90 -2.02
C LEU A 30 -5.35 4.00 -2.69
N LEU A 31 -4.94 5.27 -2.55
CA LEU A 31 -5.64 6.41 -3.15
C LEU A 31 -5.61 6.35 -4.68
N HIS A 32 -4.48 5.95 -5.26
CA HIS A 32 -4.40 5.78 -6.71
C HIS A 32 -5.30 4.63 -7.18
N PHE A 33 -5.33 3.49 -6.46
CA PHE A 33 -6.23 2.39 -6.81
C PHE A 33 -7.70 2.81 -6.71
N ALA A 34 -8.07 3.54 -5.66
CA ALA A 34 -9.43 4.06 -5.48
C ALA A 34 -9.82 5.02 -6.61
N ALA A 35 -8.91 5.91 -7.01
CA ALA A 35 -9.12 6.82 -8.13
C ALA A 35 -9.30 6.06 -9.46
N TRP A 36 -8.50 5.01 -9.69
CA TRP A 36 -8.67 4.14 -10.85
C TRP A 36 -10.01 3.40 -10.84
N ALA A 37 -10.41 2.85 -9.68
CA ALA A 37 -11.67 2.13 -9.49
C ALA A 37 -12.92 2.99 -9.79
N ALA A 38 -12.80 4.32 -9.70
CA ALA A 38 -13.85 5.27 -10.03
C ALA A 38 -13.89 5.69 -11.52
N ASN A 39 -12.96 5.19 -12.35
CA ASN A 39 -12.84 5.52 -13.76
C ASN A 39 -13.00 4.30 -14.67
N GLY A 40 -13.22 4.51 -15.97
CA GLY A 40 -13.71 3.53 -16.97
C GLY A 40 -13.32 2.05 -16.79
N ASP A 41 -12.02 1.74 -16.74
CA ASP A 41 -11.57 0.35 -16.60
C ASP A 41 -11.83 -0.22 -15.19
N GLY A 42 -11.65 0.61 -14.17
CA GLY A 42 -11.88 0.24 -12.78
C GLY A 42 -13.36 0.08 -12.44
N THR A 43 -14.24 0.91 -13.01
CA THR A 43 -15.68 0.77 -12.81
C THR A 43 -16.21 -0.52 -13.43
N ARG A 44 -15.66 -0.94 -14.57
CA ARG A 44 -15.97 -2.24 -15.19
C ARG A 44 -15.52 -3.41 -14.32
N ALA A 45 -14.26 -3.39 -13.84
CA ALA A 45 -13.76 -4.44 -12.95
C ALA A 45 -14.58 -4.54 -11.65
N LEU A 46 -15.04 -3.40 -11.11
CA LEU A 46 -15.92 -3.36 -9.94
C LEU A 46 -17.31 -3.94 -10.24
N ALA A 47 -17.89 -3.62 -11.41
CA ALA A 47 -19.17 -4.19 -11.83
C ALA A 47 -19.07 -5.71 -12.01
N ASP A 48 -18.00 -6.21 -12.61
CA ASP A 48 -17.74 -7.64 -12.75
C ASP A 48 -17.64 -8.33 -11.38
N LEU A 49 -16.97 -7.69 -10.41
CA LEU A 49 -16.88 -8.17 -9.03
C LEU A 49 -18.26 -8.24 -8.37
N GLN A 50 -19.08 -7.20 -8.52
CA GLN A 50 -20.44 -7.13 -7.97
C GLN A 50 -21.39 -8.15 -8.61
N ALA A 51 -21.18 -8.47 -9.89
CA ALA A 51 -21.90 -9.51 -10.62
C ALA A 51 -21.41 -10.94 -10.31
N GLY A 52 -20.39 -11.10 -9.46
CA GLY A 52 -19.80 -12.40 -9.12
C GLY A 52 -18.90 -12.98 -10.22
N GLN A 53 -18.55 -12.21 -11.24
CA GLN A 53 -17.69 -12.63 -12.35
C GLN A 53 -16.21 -12.54 -11.97
N LEU A 54 -15.78 -13.36 -11.01
CA LEU A 54 -14.46 -13.27 -10.37
C LEU A 54 -13.28 -13.34 -11.36
N SER A 55 -13.39 -14.15 -12.42
CA SER A 55 -12.32 -14.25 -13.41
C SER A 55 -12.14 -12.97 -14.24
N LEU A 56 -13.24 -12.27 -14.54
CA LEU A 56 -13.21 -11.01 -15.29
C LEU A 56 -12.72 -9.86 -14.39
N ALA A 57 -13.24 -9.80 -13.17
CA ALA A 57 -12.76 -8.87 -12.16
C ALA A 57 -11.26 -9.03 -11.90
N ALA A 58 -10.78 -10.27 -11.75
CA ALA A 58 -9.36 -10.57 -11.59
C ALA A 58 -8.53 -10.13 -12.80
N GLY A 59 -9.03 -10.31 -14.02
CA GLY A 59 -8.41 -9.78 -15.23
C GLY A 59 -8.29 -8.25 -15.21
N GLY A 60 -9.34 -7.54 -14.80
CA GLY A 60 -9.33 -6.09 -14.64
C GLY A 60 -8.33 -5.59 -13.60
N PHE A 61 -8.30 -6.21 -12.41
CA PHE A 61 -7.32 -5.90 -11.37
C PHE A 61 -5.88 -6.26 -11.79
N GLY A 62 -5.70 -7.36 -12.53
CA GLY A 62 -4.43 -7.73 -13.13
C GLY A 62 -3.94 -6.69 -14.14
N GLY A 63 -4.84 -6.16 -14.96
CA GLY A 63 -4.59 -5.04 -15.85
C GLY A 63 -4.09 -3.82 -15.08
N TYR A 64 -4.78 -3.42 -14.01
CA TYR A 64 -4.32 -2.34 -13.13
C TYR A 64 -2.89 -2.57 -12.63
N ALA A 65 -2.60 -3.76 -12.08
CA ALA A 65 -1.30 -4.07 -11.53
C ALA A 65 -0.18 -4.03 -12.58
N SER A 66 -0.47 -4.44 -13.81
CA SER A 66 0.49 -4.41 -14.93
C SER A 66 0.79 -2.99 -15.42
N THR A 67 -0.23 -2.13 -15.47
CA THR A 67 -0.09 -0.74 -15.94
C THR A 67 0.44 0.20 -14.84
N HIS A 68 0.18 -0.12 -13.57
CA HIS A 68 0.49 0.72 -12.41
C HIS A 68 1.35 0.01 -11.35
N PRO A 69 2.46 -0.67 -11.74
CA PRO A 69 3.21 -1.52 -10.81
C PRO A 69 3.81 -0.73 -9.64
N ALA A 70 4.19 0.54 -9.86
CA ALA A 70 4.74 1.40 -8.83
C ALA A 70 3.76 1.63 -7.66
N TYR A 71 2.46 1.77 -7.94
CA TYR A 71 1.45 2.02 -6.90
C TYR A 71 1.09 0.74 -6.13
N VAL A 72 1.11 -0.41 -6.81
CA VAL A 72 1.01 -1.71 -6.14
C VAL A 72 2.20 -1.94 -5.21
N LEU A 73 3.42 -1.67 -5.69
CA LEU A 73 4.64 -1.76 -4.88
C LEU A 73 4.61 -0.77 -3.71
N ALA A 74 4.18 0.48 -3.92
CA ALA A 74 4.05 1.45 -2.84
C ALA A 74 3.11 0.94 -1.74
N PHE A 75 1.99 0.33 -2.10
CA PHE A 75 1.08 -0.28 -1.13
C PHE A 75 1.71 -1.44 -0.36
N VAL A 76 2.28 -2.42 -1.07
CA VAL A 76 2.87 -3.63 -0.47
C VAL A 76 4.09 -3.29 0.40
N VAL A 77 5.00 -2.46 -0.11
CA VAL A 77 6.19 -2.01 0.64
C VAL A 77 5.77 -1.17 1.84
N GLY A 78 4.76 -0.31 1.69
CA GLY A 78 4.21 0.47 2.78
C GLY A 78 3.73 -0.41 3.94
N ILE A 79 2.94 -1.45 3.65
CA ILE A 79 2.48 -2.43 4.65
C ILE A 79 3.67 -3.15 5.30
N ALA A 80 4.65 -3.60 4.51
CA ALA A 80 5.82 -4.28 5.03
C ALA A 80 6.62 -3.41 6.01
N ILE A 81 6.79 -2.11 5.69
CA ILE A 81 7.47 -1.15 6.56
C ILE A 81 6.69 -0.94 7.86
N VAL A 82 5.36 -0.77 7.80
CA VAL A 82 4.51 -0.63 9.01
C VAL A 82 4.59 -1.88 9.87
N GLY A 83 4.55 -3.07 9.26
CA GLY A 83 4.68 -4.34 9.95
C GLY A 83 6.04 -4.47 10.65
N ALA A 84 7.13 -4.14 9.97
CA ALA A 84 8.47 -4.18 10.52
C ALA A 84 8.69 -3.14 11.64
N ALA A 85 8.10 -1.95 11.54
CA ALA A 85 8.23 -0.91 12.56
C ALA A 85 7.51 -1.23 13.88
N ARG A 86 6.63 -2.24 13.88
CA ARG A 86 5.80 -2.67 15.02
C ARG A 86 6.30 -3.94 15.72
N GLN A 87 7.34 -4.58 15.18
CA GLN A 87 8.02 -5.74 15.77
C GLN A 87 9.12 -5.29 16.74
#